data_AF-A0AA88HBZ2-F1
#
_entry.id   AF-A0AA88HBZ2-F1
#
_cell.length_a   1.000
_cell.length_b   1.000
_cell.length_c   1.000
_cell.angle_alpha   90.00
_cell.angle_beta   90.00
_cell.angle_gamma   90.00
#
_symmetry.space_group_name_H-M   'P 1'
#
loop_
_entity.id
_entity.type
_entity.pdbx_description
1 polymer ?
#
loop_
_entity_poly.entity_id
_entity_poly.type
_entity_poly.pdbx_seq_one_letter_code
_entity_poly.pdbx_strand_id
1 'polypeptide(L)'
;MQIDLSQDSSNVSSRDISNGLEVNPIICFAQSGDAPQDFIYVVQNHISSLDVKVDTDAQLNCDCSYGCSSTKQCRCARFSGINWYNKDKLDRYSDLQGEFEGVMLFECNDKCNCRLRGCDNRLVQKGLQYPLAVFQTGKKGWGLKTLRPIQAGTFVCEYLGEILLEDEADLRNDDSFMFSLGAIPGKPEYCIDSKKYGNVARFINHSCQPNLFALRVFIDQRDLSFPKVAFFASKDIQAGEELRCLMAFVMNRSLIMNRIMRTGNVPNS
;
A
#
# COMPACT_ATOMS: atom_id res chain seq x y z
N MET A 1 -21.40 8.53 -13.72
CA MET A 1 -20.67 9.81 -13.84
C MET A 1 -19.44 9.53 -14.70
N GLN A 2 -19.45 10.01 -15.95
CA GLN A 2 -18.34 9.83 -16.89
C GLN A 2 -17.07 10.45 -16.32
N ILE A 3 -15.96 9.73 -16.39
CA ILE A 3 -14.63 10.28 -16.14
C ILE A 3 -14.39 11.26 -17.28
N ASP A 4 -14.27 12.56 -16.96
CA ASP A 4 -13.97 13.57 -17.96
C ASP A 4 -12.48 13.44 -18.36
N LEU A 5 -12.24 12.70 -19.44
CA LEU A 5 -10.92 12.46 -20.04
C LEU A 5 -10.54 13.56 -21.05
N SER A 6 -11.32 14.64 -21.17
CA SER A 6 -11.21 15.60 -22.28
C SER A 6 -9.88 16.34 -22.36
N GLN A 7 -9.09 16.41 -21.28
CA GLN A 7 -7.75 17.03 -21.29
C GLN A 7 -6.60 16.04 -21.55
N ASP A 8 -6.82 14.73 -21.42
CA ASP A 8 -5.77 13.68 -21.50
C ASP A 8 -6.01 12.64 -22.62
N SER A 9 -7.14 12.73 -23.35
CA SER A 9 -7.55 11.69 -24.32
C SER A 9 -6.60 11.49 -25.50
N SER A 10 -5.73 12.45 -25.81
CA SER A 10 -4.74 12.33 -26.89
C SER A 10 -3.48 11.56 -26.50
N ASN A 11 -3.28 11.25 -25.22
CA ASN A 11 -2.01 10.75 -24.67
C ASN A 11 -2.13 9.39 -23.97
N VAL A 12 -3.15 8.59 -24.27
CA VAL A 12 -3.34 7.25 -23.69
C VAL A 12 -2.38 6.25 -24.34
N SER A 13 -1.40 5.76 -23.58
CA SER A 13 -0.45 4.73 -24.04
C SER A 13 -0.89 3.30 -23.70
N SER A 14 -1.71 3.13 -22.65
CA SER A 14 -2.41 1.89 -22.35
C SER A 14 -3.77 2.18 -21.73
N ARG A 15 -4.79 1.42 -22.13
CA ARG A 15 -6.13 1.51 -21.54
C ARG A 15 -6.24 0.78 -20.20
N ASP A 16 -5.36 -0.18 -19.96
CA ASP A 16 -5.27 -0.91 -18.69
C ASP A 16 -3.93 -1.63 -18.57
N ILE A 17 -3.04 -1.13 -17.71
CA ILE A 17 -1.77 -1.83 -17.42
C ILE A 17 -1.95 -3.03 -16.49
N SER A 18 -3.10 -3.16 -15.84
CA SER A 18 -3.43 -4.32 -15.00
C SER A 18 -3.97 -5.50 -15.81
N ASN A 19 -4.30 -5.31 -17.10
CA ASN A 19 -4.89 -6.31 -17.96
C ASN A 19 -6.16 -6.97 -17.36
N GLY A 20 -7.02 -6.18 -16.72
CA GLY A 20 -8.28 -6.63 -16.12
C GLY A 20 -8.14 -7.30 -14.76
N LEU A 21 -6.96 -7.26 -14.14
CA LEU A 21 -6.75 -7.82 -12.80
C LEU A 21 -7.36 -6.94 -11.69
N GLU A 22 -7.47 -5.64 -11.91
CA GLU A 22 -8.10 -4.69 -10.98
C GLU A 22 -9.57 -4.44 -11.34
N VAL A 23 -10.38 -4.07 -10.33
CA VAL A 23 -11.82 -3.77 -10.54
C VAL A 23 -12.02 -2.58 -11.49
N ASN A 24 -11.15 -1.57 -11.41
CA ASN A 24 -11.13 -0.44 -12.32
C ASN A 24 -9.88 -0.54 -13.20
N PRO A 25 -9.99 -0.33 -14.53
CA PRO A 25 -8.83 -0.28 -15.41
C PRO A 25 -7.80 0.76 -14.96
N ILE A 26 -6.52 0.39 -14.96
CA ILE A 26 -5.42 1.30 -14.61
C ILE A 26 -4.88 1.93 -15.91
N ILE A 27 -5.42 3.09 -16.25
CA ILE A 27 -5.08 3.81 -17.48
C ILE A 27 -3.66 4.36 -17.37
N CYS A 28 -2.89 4.31 -18.47
CA CYS A 28 -1.58 4.92 -18.56
C CYS A 28 -1.59 6.08 -19.56
N PHE A 29 -1.16 7.26 -19.11
CA PHE A 29 -0.98 8.45 -19.93
C PHE A 29 0.52 8.74 -20.15
N ALA A 30 0.97 8.64 -21.39
CA ALA A 30 2.36 8.94 -21.77
C ALA A 30 2.41 10.20 -22.64
N GLN A 31 3.35 11.10 -22.35
CA GLN A 31 3.68 12.22 -23.23
C GLN A 31 4.53 11.73 -24.40
N SER A 32 5.36 10.71 -24.19
CA SER A 32 6.13 10.04 -25.24
C SER A 32 6.41 8.57 -24.89
N GLY A 33 6.46 7.72 -25.91
CA GLY A 33 6.75 6.29 -25.77
C GLY A 33 5.58 5.45 -25.25
N ASP A 34 5.86 4.18 -25.02
CA ASP A 34 4.88 3.19 -24.57
C ASP A 34 4.69 3.21 -23.04
N ALA A 35 3.59 2.61 -22.59
CA ALA A 35 3.40 2.31 -21.17
C ALA A 35 4.54 1.40 -20.65
N PRO A 36 4.86 1.41 -19.34
CA PRO A 36 5.87 0.51 -18.77
C PRO A 36 5.54 -0.97 -19.04
N GLN A 37 6.49 -1.69 -19.63
CA GLN A 37 6.36 -3.13 -19.97
C GLN A 37 7.45 -4.00 -19.30
N ASP A 38 8.31 -3.40 -18.48
CA ASP A 38 9.48 -4.03 -17.86
C ASP A 38 9.15 -4.75 -16.53
N PHE A 39 7.87 -5.00 -16.25
CA PHE A 39 7.40 -5.67 -15.04
C PHE A 39 6.11 -6.45 -15.29
N ILE A 40 5.79 -7.36 -14.36
CA ILE A 40 4.57 -8.17 -14.34
C ILE A 40 3.61 -7.56 -13.31
N TYR A 41 2.42 -7.17 -13.76
CA TYR A 41 1.37 -6.67 -12.88
C TYR A 41 0.82 -7.80 -11.98
N VAL A 42 0.76 -7.57 -10.67
CA VAL A 42 0.24 -8.55 -9.69
C VAL A 42 -0.80 -7.91 -8.76
N VAL A 43 -1.74 -8.71 -8.26
CA VAL A 43 -2.75 -8.30 -7.26
C VAL A 43 -2.58 -9.02 -5.91
N GLN A 44 -1.47 -9.76 -5.77
CA GLN A 44 -1.02 -10.38 -4.54
C GLN A 44 0.51 -10.42 -4.51
N ASN A 45 1.10 -10.46 -3.31
CA ASN A 45 2.54 -10.60 -3.18
C ASN A 45 3.02 -11.93 -3.78
N HIS A 46 4.18 -11.89 -4.41
CA HIS A 46 4.88 -13.05 -4.94
C HIS A 46 5.94 -13.50 -3.94
N ILE A 47 5.98 -14.81 -3.64
CA ILE A 47 7.04 -15.41 -2.82
C ILE A 47 7.76 -16.40 -3.71
N SER A 48 9.02 -16.11 -4.02
CA SER A 48 9.85 -16.92 -4.91
C SER A 48 10.84 -17.81 -4.16
N SER A 49 11.31 -17.37 -2.99
CA SER A 49 12.29 -18.08 -2.18
C SER A 49 11.65 -19.10 -1.24
N LEU A 50 12.22 -20.32 -1.18
CA LEU A 50 11.80 -21.36 -0.24
C LEU A 50 12.20 -21.04 1.21
N ASP A 51 13.09 -20.08 1.40
CA ASP A 51 13.56 -19.64 2.72
C ASP A 51 12.58 -18.68 3.40
N VAL A 52 11.63 -18.12 2.64
CA VAL A 52 10.50 -17.34 3.17
C VAL A 52 9.48 -18.30 3.80
N LYS A 53 9.57 -18.45 5.12
CA LYS A 53 8.65 -19.29 5.90
C LYS A 53 7.55 -18.44 6.52
N VAL A 54 6.37 -18.52 5.94
CA VAL A 54 5.17 -17.86 6.45
C VAL A 54 4.48 -18.75 7.46
N ASP A 55 4.32 -18.27 8.70
CA ASP A 55 3.51 -18.97 9.71
C ASP A 55 2.01 -18.78 9.40
N THR A 56 1.36 -19.89 9.00
CA THR A 56 -0.08 -19.91 8.66
C THR A 56 -0.97 -20.44 9.79
N ASP A 57 -0.38 -20.92 10.88
CA ASP A 57 -1.08 -21.53 12.01
C ASP A 57 -1.57 -20.48 13.02
N ALA A 58 -1.03 -19.28 12.96
CA ALA A 58 -1.43 -18.16 13.81
C ALA A 58 -2.78 -17.57 13.34
N GLN A 59 -3.87 -18.28 13.60
CA GLN A 59 -5.22 -17.89 13.19
C GLN A 59 -5.88 -17.00 14.23
N LEU A 60 -6.49 -15.90 13.78
CA LEU A 60 -7.32 -15.04 14.60
C LEU A 60 -8.73 -14.96 14.02
N ASN A 61 -9.72 -15.23 14.84
CA ASN A 61 -11.13 -15.04 14.50
C ASN A 61 -11.88 -14.26 15.58
N CYS A 62 -12.97 -13.61 15.20
CA CYS A 62 -13.93 -13.05 16.15
C CYS A 62 -15.23 -13.85 16.14
N ASP A 63 -15.95 -13.81 17.26
CA ASP A 63 -17.26 -14.45 17.42
C ASP A 63 -18.43 -13.46 17.25
N CYS A 64 -18.15 -12.26 16.72
CA CYS A 64 -19.18 -11.24 16.51
C CYS A 64 -20.20 -11.67 15.47
N SER A 65 -21.48 -11.35 15.67
CA SER A 65 -22.52 -11.64 14.68
C SER A 65 -22.63 -10.55 13.58
N TYR A 66 -22.33 -9.29 13.92
CA TYR A 66 -22.36 -8.15 12.99
C TYR A 66 -21.52 -6.97 13.50
N GLY A 67 -21.28 -5.97 12.63
CA GLY A 67 -20.71 -4.66 12.97
C GLY A 67 -19.20 -4.69 13.16
N CYS A 68 -18.68 -5.47 14.11
CA CYS A 68 -17.27 -5.45 14.49
C CYS A 68 -16.70 -4.04 14.78
N SER A 69 -17.57 -3.06 15.04
CA SER A 69 -17.25 -1.65 15.28
C SER A 69 -16.74 -1.36 16.71
N SER A 70 -16.90 -2.31 17.62
CA SER A 70 -16.51 -2.17 19.04
C SER A 70 -15.27 -3.00 19.38
N THR A 71 -14.26 -2.36 19.95
CA THR A 71 -13.03 -3.03 20.48
C THR A 71 -13.29 -3.90 21.69
N LYS A 72 -14.38 -3.65 22.43
CA LYS A 72 -14.76 -4.48 23.58
C LYS A 72 -15.31 -5.84 23.15
N GLN A 73 -15.92 -5.91 21.96
CA GLN A 73 -16.63 -7.10 21.48
C GLN A 73 -15.85 -7.82 20.37
N CYS A 74 -15.25 -7.07 19.44
CA CYS A 74 -14.52 -7.64 18.32
C CYS A 74 -13.08 -7.94 18.70
N ARG A 75 -12.76 -9.24 18.79
CA ARG A 75 -11.41 -9.72 19.04
C ARG A 75 -10.40 -9.14 18.03
N CYS A 76 -10.74 -9.08 16.74
CA CYS A 76 -9.88 -8.51 15.70
C CYS A 76 -9.56 -7.02 15.97
N ALA A 77 -10.58 -6.19 16.15
CA ALA A 77 -10.39 -4.77 16.47
C ALA A 77 -9.63 -4.55 17.80
N ARG A 78 -9.75 -5.46 18.77
CA ARG A 78 -8.98 -5.40 20.02
C ARG A 78 -7.48 -5.57 19.80
N PHE A 79 -7.04 -6.38 18.84
CA PHE A 79 -5.60 -6.52 18.53
C PHE A 79 -5.00 -5.26 17.95
N SER A 80 -5.80 -4.44 17.28
CA SER A 80 -5.40 -3.11 16.82
C SER A 80 -5.41 -2.04 17.92
N GLY A 81 -5.72 -2.40 19.17
CA GLY A 81 -5.86 -1.49 20.31
C GLY A 81 -7.16 -0.70 20.29
N ILE A 82 -7.55 -0.18 19.12
CA ILE A 82 -8.79 0.55 18.88
C ILE A 82 -9.49 0.07 17.59
N ASN A 83 -10.75 0.48 17.39
CA ASN A 83 -11.39 0.33 16.10
C ASN A 83 -10.99 1.53 15.25
N TRP A 84 -10.28 1.24 14.18
CA TRP A 84 -9.73 2.24 13.29
C TRP A 84 -10.67 2.62 12.14
N TYR A 85 -11.66 1.79 11.83
CA TYR A 85 -12.50 1.92 10.65
C TYR A 85 -13.92 2.39 10.97
N ASN A 86 -14.46 3.23 10.10
CA ASN A 86 -15.85 3.67 10.13
C ASN A 86 -16.30 3.90 8.69
N LYS A 87 -17.42 3.29 8.27
CA LYS A 87 -18.01 3.50 6.93
C LYS A 87 -16.99 3.47 5.79
N ASP A 88 -16.22 2.39 5.73
CA ASP A 88 -15.23 2.13 4.66
C ASP A 88 -14.02 3.09 4.60
N LYS A 89 -13.70 3.78 5.69
CA LYS A 89 -12.46 4.56 5.81
C LYS A 89 -11.82 4.40 7.19
N LEU A 90 -10.53 4.74 7.25
CA LEU A 90 -9.80 4.96 8.49
C LEU A 90 -10.30 6.26 9.11
N ASP A 91 -11.01 6.19 10.24
CA ASP A 91 -11.72 7.35 10.82
C ASP A 91 -10.90 8.08 11.89
N ARG A 92 -9.96 7.36 12.50
CA ARG A 92 -9.17 7.85 13.66
C ARG A 92 -7.72 8.17 13.29
N TYR A 93 -7.44 8.39 12.01
CA TYR A 93 -6.08 8.66 11.52
C TYR A 93 -5.52 10.00 12.05
N SER A 94 -6.39 10.96 12.39
CA SER A 94 -6.00 12.22 13.02
C SER A 94 -5.37 12.04 14.40
N ASP A 95 -5.78 10.99 15.12
CA ASP A 95 -5.29 10.70 16.47
C ASP A 95 -3.82 10.29 16.48
N LEU A 96 -3.30 9.88 15.32
CA LEU A 96 -1.90 9.50 15.15
C LEU A 96 -0.97 10.71 15.12
N GLN A 97 -1.47 11.94 14.95
CA GLN A 97 -0.66 13.17 14.93
C GLN A 97 0.58 13.12 13.99
N GLY A 98 0.57 12.26 12.97
CA GLY A 98 1.71 12.03 12.07
C GLY A 98 2.64 10.88 12.47
N GLU A 99 2.44 10.28 13.65
CA GLU A 99 3.13 9.09 14.16
C GLU A 99 2.38 7.82 13.73
N PHE A 100 2.55 7.43 12.47
CA PHE A 100 1.96 6.19 11.94
C PHE A 100 2.80 4.94 12.27
N GLU A 101 3.99 5.13 12.86
CA GLU A 101 4.92 4.06 13.17
C GLU A 101 4.40 3.18 14.32
N GLY A 102 4.44 1.86 14.14
CA GLY A 102 3.98 0.89 15.14
C GLY A 102 2.47 0.59 15.13
N VAL A 103 1.68 1.30 14.32
CA VAL A 103 0.25 1.00 14.17
C VAL A 103 0.06 -0.26 13.34
N MET A 104 -0.62 -1.25 13.92
CA MET A 104 -0.96 -2.52 13.28
C MET A 104 -2.47 -2.72 13.25
N LEU A 105 -3.02 -2.86 12.04
CA LEU A 105 -4.44 -3.10 11.83
C LEU A 105 -4.68 -4.60 11.65
N PHE A 106 -5.66 -5.16 12.36
CA PHE A 106 -6.05 -6.57 12.29
C PHE A 106 -7.50 -6.64 11.80
N GLU A 107 -7.67 -6.91 10.52
CA GLU A 107 -8.99 -7.06 9.91
C GLU A 107 -9.64 -8.38 10.33
N CYS A 108 -10.96 -8.44 10.20
CA CYS A 108 -11.67 -9.72 10.23
C CYS A 108 -11.37 -10.48 8.94
N ASN A 109 -11.36 -11.81 9.03
CA ASN A 109 -11.05 -12.72 7.93
C ASN A 109 -12.11 -13.83 7.83
N ASP A 110 -11.95 -14.76 6.91
CA ASP A 110 -12.97 -15.77 6.61
C ASP A 110 -13.16 -16.82 7.70
N LYS A 111 -12.30 -16.82 8.72
CA LYS A 111 -12.45 -17.64 9.93
C LYS A 111 -13.31 -16.95 11.01
N CYS A 112 -13.63 -15.67 10.84
CA CYS A 112 -14.49 -14.92 11.75
C CYS A 112 -15.98 -15.28 11.55
N ASN A 113 -16.75 -15.30 12.65
CA ASN A 113 -18.20 -15.53 12.61
C ASN A 113 -18.99 -14.29 12.13
N CYS A 114 -18.34 -13.14 12.01
CA CYS A 114 -18.99 -11.92 11.54
C CYS A 114 -19.34 -12.04 10.06
N ARG A 115 -20.54 -11.55 9.70
CA ARG A 115 -21.00 -11.58 8.31
C ARG A 115 -20.10 -10.74 7.42
N LEU A 116 -19.80 -11.26 6.23
CA LEU A 116 -19.03 -10.53 5.21
C LEU A 116 -19.66 -9.17 4.89
N ARG A 117 -20.99 -9.14 4.72
CA ARG A 117 -21.77 -7.90 4.61
C ARG A 117 -22.11 -7.37 6.00
N GLY A 118 -21.72 -6.13 6.28
CA GLY A 118 -21.99 -5.46 7.55
C GLY A 118 -20.93 -5.66 8.63
N CYS A 119 -19.77 -6.20 8.29
CA CYS A 119 -18.57 -6.10 9.14
C CYS A 119 -17.80 -4.83 8.78
N ASP A 120 -17.63 -3.94 9.75
CA ASP A 120 -16.90 -2.68 9.56
C ASP A 120 -15.38 -2.89 9.59
N ASN A 121 -14.92 -4.08 10.03
CA ASN A 121 -13.51 -4.42 10.16
C ASN A 121 -12.95 -5.20 8.95
N ARG A 122 -13.41 -4.87 7.74
CA ARG A 122 -12.96 -5.44 6.47
C ARG A 122 -12.86 -4.33 5.43
N LEU A 123 -11.68 -3.75 5.22
CA LEU A 123 -11.49 -2.61 4.34
C LEU A 123 -10.44 -2.90 3.27
N VAL A 124 -9.20 -3.16 3.69
CA VAL A 124 -8.06 -3.39 2.78
C VAL A 124 -8.25 -4.65 1.96
N GLN A 125 -8.84 -5.70 2.56
CA GLN A 125 -9.16 -6.94 1.84
C GLN A 125 -10.18 -6.78 0.70
N LYS A 126 -10.85 -5.62 0.59
CA LYS A 126 -11.73 -5.31 -0.56
C LYS A 126 -10.92 -4.97 -1.82
N GLY A 127 -9.60 -4.80 -1.71
CA GLY A 127 -8.73 -4.45 -2.84
C GLY A 127 -8.91 -3.02 -3.32
N LEU A 128 -8.21 -2.66 -4.39
CA LEU A 128 -8.24 -1.31 -4.98
C LEU A 128 -9.62 -1.00 -5.58
N GLN A 129 -10.29 0.02 -5.02
CA GLN A 129 -11.64 0.44 -5.45
C GLN A 129 -11.66 1.78 -6.19
N TYR A 130 -10.58 2.57 -6.13
CA TYR A 130 -10.52 3.91 -6.73
C TYR A 130 -9.98 3.86 -8.15
N PRO A 131 -10.53 4.68 -9.09
CA PRO A 131 -9.97 4.79 -10.44
C PRO A 131 -8.68 5.61 -10.38
N LEU A 132 -7.55 4.94 -10.60
CA LEU A 132 -6.23 5.54 -10.62
C LEU A 132 -5.64 5.51 -12.04
N ALA A 133 -4.65 6.36 -12.28
CA ALA A 133 -3.94 6.39 -13.56
C ALA A 133 -2.44 6.62 -13.38
N VAL A 134 -1.67 5.88 -14.15
CA VAL A 134 -0.23 6.09 -14.29
C VAL A 134 -0.01 7.20 -15.30
N PHE A 135 0.95 8.11 -15.03
CA PHE A 135 1.25 9.21 -15.92
C PHE A 135 2.74 9.55 -15.91
N GLN A 136 3.24 10.13 -17.00
CA GLN A 136 4.61 10.67 -17.01
C GLN A 136 4.69 11.97 -16.23
N THR A 137 5.51 11.95 -15.19
CA THR A 137 5.93 13.13 -14.43
C THR A 137 7.17 13.71 -15.09
N GLY A 138 7.15 15.01 -15.43
CA GLY A 138 8.17 15.60 -16.30
C GLY A 138 9.62 15.18 -16.00
N LYS A 139 10.10 15.29 -14.76
CA LYS A 139 11.47 14.91 -14.37
C LYS A 139 11.58 13.68 -13.46
N LYS A 140 10.49 13.11 -12.94
CA LYS A 140 10.55 12.00 -11.95
C LYS A 140 10.22 10.64 -12.58
N GLY A 141 10.15 10.57 -13.91
CA GLY A 141 9.74 9.36 -14.61
C GLY A 141 8.23 9.16 -14.51
N TRP A 142 7.78 8.00 -14.07
CA TRP A 142 6.36 7.71 -13.92
C TRP A 142 5.83 8.14 -12.56
N GLY A 143 4.53 8.47 -12.50
CA GLY A 143 3.82 8.80 -11.28
C GLY A 143 2.42 8.20 -11.30
N LEU A 144 1.78 8.22 -10.14
CA LEU A 144 0.40 7.77 -9.96
C LEU A 144 -0.48 8.96 -9.63
N LYS A 145 -1.64 9.09 -10.25
CA LYS A 145 -2.66 10.09 -9.93
C LYS A 145 -4.03 9.45 -9.74
N THR A 146 -4.91 10.11 -9.01
CA THR A 146 -6.31 9.69 -8.90
C THR A 146 -7.17 10.33 -9.99
N LEU A 147 -8.16 9.61 -10.52
CA LEU A 147 -9.13 10.15 -11.48
C LEU A 147 -10.41 10.67 -10.80
N ARG A 148 -10.53 10.51 -9.48
CA ARG A 148 -11.64 11.02 -8.66
C ARG A 148 -11.13 11.61 -7.36
N PRO A 149 -11.88 12.54 -6.72
CA PRO A 149 -11.51 13.00 -5.40
C PRO A 149 -11.46 11.84 -4.40
N ILE A 150 -10.44 11.82 -3.54
CA ILE A 150 -10.26 10.86 -2.45
C ILE A 150 -10.38 11.62 -1.14
N GLN A 151 -11.26 11.17 -0.24
CA GLN A 151 -11.38 11.76 1.08
C GLN A 151 -10.26 11.29 2.00
N ALA A 152 -9.88 12.11 2.97
CA ALA A 152 -8.92 11.72 3.99
C ALA A 152 -9.36 10.45 4.76
N GLY A 153 -8.39 9.61 5.11
CA GLY A 153 -8.60 8.30 5.74
C GLY A 153 -9.00 7.18 4.80
N THR A 154 -9.26 7.47 3.52
CA THR A 154 -9.63 6.44 2.54
C THR A 154 -8.47 5.51 2.24
N PHE A 155 -8.73 4.20 2.22
CA PHE A 155 -7.78 3.21 1.68
C PHE A 155 -7.64 3.37 0.16
N VAL A 156 -6.40 3.50 -0.31
CA VAL A 156 -6.11 3.75 -1.73
C VAL A 156 -5.66 2.47 -2.43
N CYS A 157 -4.54 1.87 -2.02
CA CYS A 157 -4.02 0.62 -2.60
C CYS A 157 -3.02 -0.04 -1.65
N GLU A 158 -2.72 -1.33 -1.89
CA GLU A 158 -1.61 -2.03 -1.24
C GLU A 158 -0.30 -1.81 -2.02
N TYR A 159 0.85 -1.85 -1.36
CA TYR A 159 2.15 -2.02 -2.01
C TYR A 159 2.44 -3.51 -2.19
N LEU A 160 2.46 -3.97 -3.44
CA LEU A 160 2.61 -5.38 -3.77
C LEU A 160 3.84 -5.62 -4.63
N GLY A 161 4.51 -6.74 -4.39
CA GLY A 161 5.65 -7.18 -5.18
C GLY A 161 6.21 -8.53 -4.74
N GLU A 162 7.50 -8.74 -4.96
CA GLU A 162 8.23 -9.93 -4.52
C GLU A 162 8.69 -9.78 -3.07
N ILE A 163 8.34 -10.71 -2.18
CA ILE A 163 8.85 -10.74 -0.81
C ILE A 163 10.22 -11.39 -0.80
N LEU A 164 11.20 -10.70 -0.24
CA LEU A 164 12.59 -11.11 -0.13
C LEU A 164 13.06 -11.07 1.32
N LEU A 165 13.99 -11.95 1.68
CA LEU A 165 14.81 -11.75 2.87
C LEU A 165 15.73 -10.54 2.66
N GLU A 166 16.08 -9.85 3.74
CA GLU A 166 16.98 -8.70 3.67
C GLU A 166 18.32 -9.03 2.99
N ASP A 167 18.92 -10.18 3.32
CA ASP A 167 20.16 -10.65 2.68
C ASP A 167 20.00 -10.86 1.15
N GLU A 168 18.82 -11.29 0.68
CA GLU A 168 18.54 -11.44 -0.75
C GLU A 168 18.33 -10.07 -1.42
N ALA A 169 17.77 -9.10 -0.68
CA ALA A 169 17.55 -7.75 -1.14
C ALA A 169 18.88 -6.99 -1.32
N ASP A 170 19.84 -7.17 -0.42
CA ASP A 170 21.17 -6.56 -0.48
C ASP A 170 22.00 -7.04 -1.70
N LEU A 171 21.65 -8.20 -2.27
CA LEU A 171 22.26 -8.72 -3.49
C LEU A 171 21.65 -8.10 -4.77
N ARG A 172 20.56 -7.33 -4.68
CA ARG A 172 19.94 -6.66 -5.83
C ARG A 172 20.70 -5.37 -6.15
N ASN A 173 20.87 -5.11 -7.46
CA ASN A 173 21.59 -3.92 -7.94
C ASN A 173 20.75 -2.63 -7.94
N ASP A 174 19.42 -2.73 -7.80
CA ASP A 174 18.48 -1.62 -7.86
C ASP A 174 17.49 -1.72 -6.69
N ASP A 175 17.53 -0.75 -5.79
CA ASP A 175 16.71 -0.64 -4.59
C ASP A 175 15.52 0.33 -4.76
N SER A 176 15.33 0.87 -5.97
CA SER A 176 14.36 1.95 -6.23
C SER A 176 12.91 1.57 -5.94
N PHE A 177 12.60 0.27 -5.92
CA PHE A 177 11.26 -0.31 -5.77
C PHE A 177 11.14 -1.19 -4.51
N MET A 178 11.99 -0.95 -3.51
CA MET A 178 11.97 -1.72 -2.27
C MET A 178 11.17 -1.04 -1.17
N PHE A 179 10.40 -1.85 -0.44
CA PHE A 179 9.63 -1.45 0.73
C PHE A 179 9.92 -2.38 1.91
N SER A 180 10.51 -1.88 3.00
CA SER A 180 10.79 -2.68 4.20
C SER A 180 9.50 -3.04 4.95
N LEU A 181 9.35 -4.31 5.35
CA LEU A 181 8.24 -4.77 6.20
C LEU A 181 8.50 -4.52 7.70
N GLY A 182 9.72 -4.09 8.03
CA GLY A 182 10.18 -3.68 9.35
C GLY A 182 10.65 -4.82 10.25
N ALA A 183 11.62 -4.48 11.09
CA ALA A 183 12.28 -5.42 12.00
C ALA A 183 11.35 -5.94 13.11
N ILE A 184 11.48 -7.23 13.40
CA ILE A 184 10.90 -7.86 14.59
C ILE A 184 12.03 -8.50 15.38
N PRO A 185 12.20 -8.16 16.68
CA PRO A 185 13.27 -8.73 17.48
C PRO A 185 13.26 -10.26 17.46
N GLY A 186 14.39 -10.85 17.09
CA GLY A 186 14.58 -12.31 17.03
C GLY A 186 13.94 -13.01 15.82
N LYS A 187 13.44 -12.26 14.82
CA LYS A 187 12.98 -12.81 13.54
C LYS A 187 13.80 -12.25 12.37
N PRO A 188 13.87 -12.97 11.24
CA PRO A 188 14.41 -12.42 10.00
C PRO A 188 13.64 -11.18 9.54
N GLU A 189 14.35 -10.26 8.88
CA GLU A 189 13.77 -9.09 8.24
C GLU A 189 13.45 -9.37 6.78
N TYR A 190 12.37 -8.73 6.31
CA TYR A 190 11.85 -8.91 4.96
C TYR A 190 11.54 -7.57 4.31
N CYS A 191 11.57 -7.54 2.99
CA CYS A 191 11.10 -6.41 2.19
C CYS A 191 10.27 -6.88 0.99
N ILE A 192 9.51 -5.96 0.42
CA ILE A 192 8.82 -6.13 -0.86
C ILE A 192 9.62 -5.41 -1.95
N ASP A 193 10.05 -6.13 -2.98
CA ASP A 193 10.64 -5.58 -4.20
C ASP A 193 9.60 -5.57 -5.34
N SER A 194 9.20 -4.37 -5.77
CA SER A 194 8.23 -4.16 -6.85
C SER A 194 8.85 -4.00 -8.24
N LYS A 195 10.15 -4.31 -8.41
CA LYS A 195 10.85 -4.12 -9.68
C LYS A 195 10.28 -5.00 -10.77
N LYS A 196 10.28 -6.32 -10.55
CA LYS A 196 9.87 -7.35 -11.53
C LYS A 196 8.39 -7.73 -11.41
N TYR A 197 7.89 -7.87 -10.19
CA TYR A 197 6.48 -8.12 -9.90
C TYR A 197 5.98 -6.94 -9.11
N GLY A 198 4.92 -6.26 -9.53
CA GLY A 198 4.38 -5.16 -8.75
C GLY A 198 3.01 -4.74 -9.20
N ASN A 199 2.28 -4.02 -8.35
CA ASN A 199 1.00 -3.43 -8.73
C ASN A 199 1.15 -1.93 -9.02
N VAL A 200 0.03 -1.21 -9.15
CA VAL A 200 0.00 0.23 -9.40
C VAL A 200 0.78 1.06 -8.37
N ALA A 201 0.93 0.59 -7.12
CA ALA A 201 1.59 1.34 -6.06
C ALA A 201 3.09 1.55 -6.30
N ARG A 202 3.72 0.76 -7.17
CA ARG A 202 5.12 0.94 -7.58
C ARG A 202 5.40 2.29 -8.24
N PHE A 203 4.36 2.98 -8.71
CA PHE A 203 4.43 4.30 -9.36
C PHE A 203 4.16 5.46 -8.39
N ILE A 204 3.99 5.20 -7.09
CA ILE A 204 3.85 6.27 -6.09
C ILE A 204 5.22 6.90 -5.85
N ASN A 205 5.30 8.22 -6.05
CA ASN A 205 6.54 8.96 -5.86
C ASN A 205 6.76 9.39 -4.39
N HIS A 206 8.02 9.59 -4.05
CA HIS A 206 8.41 10.23 -2.78
C HIS A 206 8.00 11.71 -2.73
N SER A 207 7.60 12.19 -1.55
CA SER A 207 7.50 13.62 -1.26
C SER A 207 7.70 13.92 0.23
N CYS A 208 8.32 15.07 0.52
CA CYS A 208 8.35 15.66 1.87
C CYS A 208 7.01 16.27 2.30
N GLN A 209 6.04 16.41 1.37
CA GLN A 209 4.67 16.84 1.64
C GLN A 209 3.70 15.79 1.07
N PRO A 210 3.69 14.57 1.66
CA PRO A 210 2.91 13.47 1.14
C PRO A 210 1.40 13.69 1.32
N ASN A 211 0.60 13.08 0.45
CA ASN A 211 -0.85 12.95 0.61
C ASN A 211 -1.26 11.50 0.94
N LEU A 212 -0.31 10.58 0.99
CA LEU A 212 -0.48 9.20 1.44
C LEU A 212 0.44 8.84 2.61
N PHE A 213 -0.02 7.95 3.47
CA PHE A 213 0.79 7.25 4.48
C PHE A 213 0.51 5.75 4.43
N ALA A 214 1.47 4.94 4.88
CA ALA A 214 1.37 3.49 4.88
C ALA A 214 1.09 2.97 6.29
N LEU A 215 0.22 1.95 6.39
CA LEU A 215 -0.02 1.18 7.61
C LEU A 215 0.20 -0.30 7.37
N ARG A 216 0.57 -1.02 8.43
CA ARG A 216 0.68 -2.48 8.44
C ARG A 216 -0.68 -3.10 8.74
N VAL A 217 -1.13 -3.99 7.87
CA VAL A 217 -2.45 -4.60 7.95
C VAL A 217 -2.34 -6.12 7.88
N PHE A 218 -3.05 -6.80 8.78
CA PHE A 218 -3.09 -8.24 8.91
C PHE A 218 -4.53 -8.70 8.70
N ILE A 219 -4.75 -9.68 7.82
CA ILE A 219 -6.08 -10.25 7.55
C ILE A 219 -6.07 -11.72 7.98
N ASP A 220 -5.44 -12.59 7.18
CA ASP A 220 -5.54 -14.05 7.37
C ASP A 220 -4.47 -14.60 8.31
N GLN A 221 -3.27 -14.02 8.26
CA GLN A 221 -2.07 -14.48 8.91
C GLN A 221 -1.62 -13.47 9.96
N ARG A 222 -1.19 -13.97 11.12
CA ARG A 222 -0.67 -13.17 12.22
C ARG A 222 0.85 -13.19 12.31
N ASP A 223 1.51 -13.76 11.30
CA ASP A 223 2.96 -13.60 11.22
C ASP A 223 3.27 -12.13 11.00
N LEU A 224 3.71 -11.48 12.07
CA LEU A 224 3.99 -10.05 12.09
C LEU A 224 5.08 -9.68 11.08
N SER A 225 5.87 -10.66 10.60
CA SER A 225 6.89 -10.50 9.57
C SER A 225 6.31 -10.23 8.18
N PHE A 226 5.03 -10.56 7.93
CA PHE A 226 4.40 -10.42 6.62
C PHE A 226 3.13 -9.55 6.68
N PRO A 227 3.23 -8.27 7.11
CA PRO A 227 2.11 -7.36 7.01
C PRO A 227 1.81 -7.04 5.55
N LYS A 228 0.52 -6.81 5.24
CA LYS A 228 0.17 -6.04 4.06
C LYS A 228 0.52 -4.57 4.30
N VAL A 229 1.13 -3.94 3.30
CA VAL A 229 1.46 -2.51 3.31
C VAL A 229 0.32 -1.77 2.61
N ALA A 230 -0.54 -1.11 3.36
CA ALA A 230 -1.71 -0.42 2.82
C ALA A 230 -1.53 1.09 2.87
N PHE A 231 -1.74 1.77 1.73
CA PHE A 231 -1.73 3.23 1.66
C PHE A 231 -3.11 3.82 1.95
N PHE A 232 -3.12 4.84 2.79
CA PHE A 232 -4.30 5.64 3.14
C PHE A 232 -4.06 7.11 2.83
N ALA A 233 -5.11 7.83 2.46
CA ALA A 233 -5.04 9.28 2.24
C ALA A 233 -4.88 10.03 3.57
N SER A 234 -3.84 10.87 3.70
CA SER A 234 -3.61 11.70 4.90
C SER A 234 -4.48 12.96 4.93
N LYS A 235 -5.03 13.34 3.77
CA LYS A 235 -5.86 14.52 3.55
C LYS A 235 -6.77 14.28 2.35
N ASP A 236 -7.70 15.20 2.10
CA ASP A 236 -8.48 15.18 0.87
C ASP A 236 -7.58 15.41 -0.34
N ILE A 237 -7.75 14.61 -1.39
CA ILE A 237 -6.95 14.61 -2.62
C ILE A 237 -7.87 14.89 -3.78
N GLN A 238 -7.52 15.85 -4.63
CA GLN A 238 -8.35 16.24 -5.77
C GLN A 238 -8.19 15.28 -6.94
N ALA A 239 -9.20 15.22 -7.82
CA ALA A 239 -9.06 14.51 -9.09
C ALA A 239 -7.90 15.12 -9.91
N GLY A 240 -7.07 14.26 -10.52
CA GLY A 240 -5.88 14.63 -11.26
C GLY A 240 -4.63 14.88 -10.40
N GLU A 241 -4.76 14.94 -9.06
CA GLU A 241 -3.62 15.14 -8.17
C GLU A 241 -2.72 13.89 -8.11
N GLU A 242 -1.41 14.11 -8.12
CA GLU A 242 -0.41 13.05 -7.96
C GLU A 242 -0.42 12.50 -6.53
N LEU A 243 -0.43 11.18 -6.42
CA LEU A 243 -0.31 10.43 -5.18
C LEU A 243 1.15 10.27 -4.79
N ARG A 244 1.48 10.64 -3.54
CA ARG A 244 2.85 10.68 -3.03
C ARG A 244 2.90 10.25 -1.58
N CYS A 245 3.92 9.48 -1.24
CA CYS A 245 4.18 9.01 0.12
C CYS A 245 5.56 9.46 0.61
N LEU A 246 5.77 9.43 1.93
CA LEU A 246 7.09 9.67 2.50
C LEU A 246 7.91 8.37 2.49
N MET A 247 8.79 8.21 1.49
CA MET A 247 9.67 7.03 1.40
C MET A 247 10.75 6.91 2.50
N ALA A 248 10.90 7.89 3.38
CA ALA A 248 11.83 7.81 4.53
C ALA A 248 11.44 6.72 5.55
N PHE A 249 10.20 6.20 5.47
CA PHE A 249 9.72 5.07 6.27
C PHE A 249 9.62 3.77 5.45
N VAL A 250 10.03 3.81 4.19
CA VAL A 250 9.87 2.74 3.19
C VAL A 250 11.20 2.06 2.88
N MET A 251 12.31 2.78 3.05
CA MET A 251 13.65 2.24 2.84
C MET A 251 14.30 1.83 4.17
N ASN A 252 15.08 0.75 4.14
CA ASN A 252 15.92 0.30 5.25
C ASN A 252 16.72 1.47 5.87
N ARG A 253 16.89 1.52 7.20
CA ARG A 253 17.74 2.52 7.88
C ARG A 253 19.13 2.65 7.25
N SER A 254 19.70 1.54 6.77
CA SER A 254 20.99 1.50 6.07
C SER A 254 20.93 2.14 4.67
N LEU A 255 19.81 1.99 3.96
CA LEU A 255 19.60 2.52 2.61
C LEU A 255 19.14 3.98 2.61
N ILE A 256 18.41 4.41 3.65
CA ILE A 256 18.06 5.83 3.89
C ILE A 256 19.33 6.67 3.95
N MET A 257 20.34 6.25 4.71
CA MET A 257 21.61 6.98 4.79
C MET A 257 22.31 7.07 3.43
N ASN A 258 22.37 5.97 2.67
CA ASN A 258 22.98 5.97 1.34
C ASN A 258 22.23 6.86 0.34
N ARG A 259 20.89 6.91 0.39
CA ARG A 259 20.09 7.75 -0.50
C ARG A 259 20.06 9.23 -0.08
N ILE A 260 20.03 9.53 1.22
CA ILE A 260 20.19 10.90 1.75
C ILE A 260 21.57 11.44 1.34
N MET A 261 22.64 10.65 1.49
CA MET A 261 23.99 11.05 1.06
C MET A 261 24.09 11.28 -0.47
N ARG A 262 23.34 10.52 -1.29
CA ARG A 262 23.31 10.71 -2.76
C ARG A 262 22.46 11.90 -3.22
N THR A 263 21.40 12.26 -2.49
CA THR A 263 20.45 13.33 -2.87
C THR A 263 20.80 14.70 -2.29
N GLY A 264 21.82 14.81 -1.43
CA GLY A 264 22.37 16.08 -0.96
C GLY A 264 21.48 16.87 0.02
N ASN A 265 20.35 16.33 0.47
CA ASN A 265 19.49 16.97 1.47
C ASN A 265 19.70 16.35 2.84
N VAL A 266 20.74 16.81 3.55
CA VAL A 266 20.85 16.62 4.99
C VAL A 266 19.91 17.62 5.67
N PRO A 267 18.92 17.18 6.48
CA PRO A 267 18.20 18.10 7.35
C PRO A 267 19.18 18.57 8.42
N ASN A 268 19.46 19.87 8.46
CA ASN A 268 20.17 20.45 9.59
C ASN A 268 19.36 20.22 10.87
N SER A 269 20.08 19.81 11.91
CA SER A 269 19.65 19.62 13.31
C SER A 269 18.80 20.75 13.86
#